data_AF-A0A1G4MKK7-F1
#
_entry.id   AF-A0A1G4MKK7-F1
#
_cell.length_a   1.000
_cell.length_b   1.000
_cell.length_c   1.000
_cell.angle_alpha   90.00
_cell.angle_beta   90.00
_cell.angle_gamma   90.00
#
_symmetry.space_group_name_H-M   'P 1'
#
loop_
_entity.id
_entity.type
_entity.pdbx_description
1 polymer ?
#
loop_
_entity_poly.entity_id
_entity_poly.type
_entity_poly.pdbx_seq_one_letter_code
_entity_poly.pdbx_strand_id
1 'polypeptide(L)'
;MVEVDVDEADVLILRDNLDRASILMSKINRSLDKIGMTTAQSSRLFTPILVSNTKLNVLQRNIESSIDSVSSIRDLANNASKHEIILTEGIEKVGLKSYIKAIHTLDDILEDMDNPNQNHNDSSEFQGVRTHLLEVIRSSESNLRAYFTRILNKVAPFDPQINMNKKKPFPYYDDNDLLQVSAILDYFDNSENSSIIDLLITNRTEHIAKSLGFLEPFAKQITSNENAPYRKGSSGIINYTEALIGFIANEFTLTEDLYAKQPNNQRLVFTKTIQPVLNNYVKIVKLNLELVKKNLANVGLFSFELNDCITNVVKNLRGKPLSDYSPLLSCSNETKAISQSLFKELVKYIDVKSTSLSQLPSDNGVTESTVDVMSRLRKFSEYKQGCLHTIVGMTRESWLPKHHNDKEFTLQGQMNSSDSKALLSCFFSDCIDCLVVSLERQAQRILMPHQEPDIANSNSSRNTHKQRIGFFLITNITLVEQIVARSELNSILGEQGNTRLEKLKKRYVDYFISDWRVLTSNLLDAVFVDSSGKISSKDKDQIKDKFKKFNDGFEELASNFKHFKISDPAMKKLLKTEIISLVMPLYERFYGRYKDSFKNPRKHIKYTPNELMSVLNSLGR
;
A
#
# COMPACT_ATOMS: atom_id res chain seq x y z
N MET A 1 0.05 39.89 29.50
CA MET A 1 -0.61 38.88 28.65
C MET A 1 -1.73 38.32 29.49
N VAL A 2 -2.97 38.64 29.13
CA VAL A 2 -4.17 38.16 29.84
C VAL A 2 -4.27 36.67 29.55
N GLU A 3 -4.18 35.83 30.58
CA GLU A 3 -4.54 34.42 30.51
C GLU A 3 -6.02 34.36 30.10
N VAL A 4 -6.26 33.98 28.85
CA VAL A 4 -7.60 33.63 28.39
C VAL A 4 -7.90 32.28 29.01
N ASP A 5 -8.91 32.26 29.89
CA ASP A 5 -9.42 31.04 30.51
C ASP A 5 -9.95 30.11 29.40
N VAL A 6 -9.18 29.05 29.12
CA VAL A 6 -9.42 28.13 28.02
C VAL A 6 -10.78 27.46 28.18
N ASP A 7 -11.21 27.25 29.43
CA ASP A 7 -12.50 26.62 29.74
C ASP A 7 -13.67 27.55 29.38
N GLU A 8 -13.53 28.87 29.55
CA GLU A 8 -14.56 29.84 29.17
C GLU A 8 -14.66 29.98 27.64
N ALA A 9 -13.51 29.93 26.95
CA ALA A 9 -13.47 29.91 25.49
C ALA A 9 -14.09 28.63 24.91
N ASP A 10 -13.81 27.46 25.51
CA ASP A 10 -14.37 26.17 25.09
C ASP A 10 -15.88 26.08 25.35
N VAL A 11 -16.36 26.62 26.47
CA VAL A 11 -17.81 26.72 26.75
C VAL A 11 -18.51 27.63 25.75
N LEU A 12 -17.89 28.74 25.34
CA LEU A 12 -18.41 29.63 24.29
C LEU A 12 -18.46 28.93 22.93
N ILE A 13 -17.43 28.18 22.57
CA ILE A 13 -17.38 27.40 21.32
C ILE A 13 -18.42 26.28 21.33
N LEU A 14 -18.59 25.58 22.45
CA LEU A 14 -19.61 24.54 22.62
C LEU A 14 -21.03 25.11 22.54
N ARG A 15 -21.24 26.30 23.10
CA ARG A 15 -22.52 27.01 22.99
C ARG A 15 -22.80 27.47 21.56
N ASP A 16 -21.81 28.01 20.86
CA ASP A 16 -21.96 28.36 19.43
C ASP A 16 -22.23 27.10 18.58
N ASN A 17 -21.59 25.98 18.90
CA ASN A 17 -21.87 24.69 18.24
C ASN A 17 -23.29 24.19 18.53
N LEU A 18 -23.79 24.35 19.77
CA LEU A 18 -25.17 24.03 20.14
C LEU A 18 -26.19 24.94 19.44
N ASP A 19 -25.90 26.24 19.33
CA ASP A 19 -26.75 27.18 18.60
C ASP A 19 -26.76 26.88 17.11
N ARG A 20 -25.61 26.54 16.51
CA ARG A 20 -25.53 26.06 15.13
C ARG A 20 -26.30 24.75 14.93
N ALA A 21 -26.20 23.81 15.86
CA ALA A 21 -26.95 22.56 15.83
C ALA A 21 -28.47 22.81 15.94
N SER A 22 -28.88 23.73 16.80
CA SER A 22 -30.29 24.15 16.96
C SER A 22 -30.84 24.81 15.68
N ILE A 23 -30.06 25.70 15.06
CA ILE A 23 -30.41 26.33 13.77
C ILE A 23 -30.53 25.26 12.68
N LEU A 24 -29.61 24.30 12.64
CA LEU A 24 -29.65 23.18 11.69
C LEU A 24 -30.89 22.32 11.92
N MET A 25 -31.21 21.99 13.17
CA MET A 25 -32.38 21.20 13.55
C MET A 25 -33.69 21.93 13.18
N SER A 26 -33.74 23.25 13.36
CA SER A 26 -34.86 24.07 12.90
C SER A 26 -35.01 24.05 11.37
N LYS A 27 -33.90 24.14 10.63
CA LYS A 27 -33.91 24.02 9.16
C LYS A 27 -34.36 22.63 8.71
N ILE A 28 -33.91 21.57 9.37
CA ILE A 28 -34.33 20.19 9.10
C ILE A 28 -35.82 20.03 9.35
N ASN A 29 -36.33 20.51 10.49
CA ASN A 29 -37.77 20.46 10.78
C ASN A 29 -38.59 21.22 9.75
N ARG A 30 -38.17 22.43 9.35
CA ARG A 30 -38.86 23.17 8.27
C ARG A 30 -38.81 22.43 6.94
N SER A 31 -37.70 21.76 6.62
CA SER A 31 -37.57 20.97 5.40
C SER A 31 -38.47 19.74 5.45
N LEU A 32 -38.52 19.04 6.59
CA LEU A 32 -39.39 17.89 6.82
C LEU A 32 -40.87 18.27 6.75
N ASP A 33 -41.27 19.39 7.36
CA ASP A 33 -42.64 19.89 7.26
C ASP A 33 -42.98 20.24 5.81
N LYS A 34 -42.06 20.91 5.10
CA LYS A 34 -42.27 21.27 3.69
C LYS A 34 -42.37 20.03 2.80
N ILE A 35 -41.53 19.02 3.02
CA ILE A 35 -41.57 17.73 2.32
C ILE A 35 -42.85 16.97 2.69
N GLY A 36 -43.25 16.96 3.95
CA GLY A 36 -44.48 16.32 4.43
C GLY A 36 -45.72 16.94 3.81
N MET A 37 -45.80 18.28 3.78
CA MET A 37 -46.87 19.01 3.11
C MET A 37 -46.88 18.74 1.60
N THR A 38 -45.71 18.79 0.94
CA THR A 38 -45.60 18.54 -0.51
C THR A 38 -45.97 17.10 -0.84
N THR A 39 -45.56 16.13 -0.03
CA THR A 39 -45.91 14.70 -0.18
C THR A 39 -47.40 14.47 0.02
N ALA A 40 -48.00 15.06 1.06
CA ALA A 40 -49.43 14.94 1.33
C ALA A 40 -50.27 15.58 0.21
N GLN A 41 -49.84 16.75 -0.29
CA GLN A 41 -50.49 17.43 -1.41
C GLN A 41 -50.34 16.63 -2.70
N SER A 42 -49.15 16.09 -2.98
CA SER A 42 -48.89 15.27 -4.17
C SER A 42 -49.70 13.98 -4.13
N SER A 43 -49.76 13.31 -2.97
CA SER A 43 -50.62 12.13 -2.79
C SER A 43 -52.09 12.47 -3.07
N ARG A 44 -52.63 13.55 -2.49
CA ARG A 44 -54.02 13.96 -2.75
C ARG A 44 -54.30 14.26 -4.22
N LEU A 45 -53.33 14.81 -4.96
CA LEU A 45 -53.46 15.11 -6.39
C LEU A 45 -53.33 13.85 -7.26
N PHE A 46 -52.34 12.99 -6.97
CA PHE A 46 -52.04 11.83 -7.81
C PHE A 46 -52.92 10.61 -7.53
N THR A 47 -53.41 10.40 -6.31
CA THR A 47 -54.29 9.26 -5.99
C THR A 47 -55.53 9.18 -6.87
N PRO A 48 -56.34 10.25 -7.06
CA PRO A 48 -57.51 10.17 -7.95
C PRO A 48 -57.12 9.97 -9.42
N ILE A 49 -56.00 10.53 -9.87
CA ILE A 49 -55.48 10.33 -11.23
C ILE A 49 -55.09 8.87 -11.43
N LEU A 50 -54.36 8.27 -10.49
CA LEU A 50 -53.99 6.86 -10.51
C LEU A 50 -55.23 5.96 -10.52
N VAL A 51 -56.21 6.22 -9.67
CA VAL A 51 -57.47 5.45 -9.64
C VAL A 51 -58.25 5.59 -10.96
N SER A 52 -58.28 6.78 -11.55
CA SER A 52 -58.92 7.00 -12.85
C SER A 52 -58.18 6.28 -13.97
N ASN A 53 -56.85 6.26 -13.94
CA ASN A 53 -56.01 5.60 -14.93
C ASN A 53 -56.13 4.08 -14.81
N THR A 54 -56.15 3.52 -13.59
CA THR A 54 -56.42 2.09 -13.39
C THR A 54 -57.81 1.71 -13.87
N LYS A 55 -58.83 2.56 -13.64
CA LYS A 55 -60.18 2.33 -14.17
C LYS A 55 -60.19 2.38 -15.69
N LEU A 56 -59.52 3.35 -16.30
CA LEU A 56 -59.39 3.46 -17.75
C LEU A 56 -58.67 2.26 -18.35
N ASN A 57 -57.58 1.78 -17.76
CA ASN A 57 -56.88 0.59 -18.24
C ASN A 57 -57.74 -0.67 -18.13
N VAL A 58 -58.50 -0.83 -17.04
CA VAL A 58 -59.44 -1.97 -16.91
C VAL A 58 -60.58 -1.86 -17.93
N LEU A 59 -61.14 -0.67 -18.13
CA LEU A 59 -62.18 -0.43 -19.13
C LEU A 59 -61.66 -0.69 -20.55
N GLN A 60 -60.49 -0.15 -20.87
CA GLN A 60 -59.84 -0.34 -22.17
C GLN A 60 -59.60 -1.83 -22.42
N ARG A 61 -58.97 -2.54 -21.47
CA ARG A 61 -58.70 -3.98 -21.58
C ARG A 61 -59.98 -4.80 -21.76
N ASN A 62 -61.05 -4.47 -21.02
CA ASN A 62 -62.33 -5.18 -21.14
C ASN A 62 -63.02 -4.88 -22.49
N ILE A 63 -62.90 -3.65 -22.99
CA ILE A 63 -63.45 -3.26 -24.30
C ILE A 63 -62.67 -3.95 -25.43
N GLU A 64 -61.34 -3.94 -25.38
CA GLU A 64 -60.47 -4.64 -26.35
C GLU A 64 -60.78 -6.14 -26.36
N SER A 65 -60.76 -6.82 -25.20
CA SER A 65 -61.13 -8.24 -25.09
C SER A 65 -62.56 -8.55 -25.56
N SER A 66 -63.52 -7.64 -25.35
CA SER A 66 -64.88 -7.79 -25.88
C SER A 66 -64.97 -7.57 -27.39
N ILE A 67 -64.12 -6.72 -27.96
CA ILE A 67 -64.04 -6.52 -29.42
C ILE A 67 -63.42 -7.75 -30.08
N ASP A 68 -62.36 -8.30 -29.48
CA ASP A 68 -61.63 -9.44 -30.04
C ASP A 68 -62.47 -10.71 -29.99
N SER A 69 -63.21 -10.95 -28.89
CA SER A 69 -64.15 -12.08 -28.76
C SER A 69 -65.37 -12.02 -29.71
N VAL A 70 -65.69 -10.86 -30.28
CA VAL A 70 -66.79 -10.66 -31.25
C VAL A 70 -66.28 -10.60 -32.70
N SER A 71 -64.97 -10.59 -32.91
CA SER A 71 -64.37 -10.45 -34.24
C SER A 71 -64.45 -11.74 -35.06
N SER A 72 -64.69 -11.61 -36.36
CA SER A 72 -64.73 -12.75 -37.27
C SER A 72 -63.30 -13.20 -37.61
N ILE A 73 -63.11 -14.49 -37.93
CA ILE A 73 -61.81 -15.07 -38.35
C ILE A 73 -61.15 -14.27 -39.48
N ARG A 74 -61.96 -13.71 -40.39
CA ARG A 74 -61.47 -12.87 -41.51
C ARG A 74 -60.94 -11.52 -41.03
N ASP A 75 -61.53 -10.95 -39.99
CA ASP A 75 -61.11 -9.68 -39.42
C ASP A 75 -59.87 -9.85 -38.54
N LEU A 76 -59.74 -10.98 -37.83
CA LEU A 76 -58.52 -11.38 -37.12
C LEU A 76 -57.35 -11.55 -38.09
N ALA A 77 -57.54 -12.29 -39.19
CA ALA A 77 -56.51 -12.46 -40.22
C ALA A 77 -56.12 -11.11 -40.88
N ASN A 78 -57.10 -10.24 -41.17
CA ASN A 78 -56.84 -8.93 -41.76
C ASN A 78 -56.12 -7.98 -40.79
N ASN A 79 -56.44 -8.03 -39.49
CA ASN A 79 -55.73 -7.26 -38.46
C ASN A 79 -54.31 -7.80 -38.23
N ALA A 80 -54.14 -9.12 -38.21
CA ALA A 80 -52.84 -9.77 -38.19
C ALA A 80 -51.96 -9.33 -39.37
N SER A 81 -52.51 -9.31 -40.60
CA SER A 81 -51.78 -8.85 -41.79
C SER A 81 -51.37 -7.37 -41.70
N LYS A 82 -52.17 -6.49 -41.10
CA LYS A 82 -51.77 -5.09 -40.87
C LYS A 82 -50.57 -4.99 -39.94
N HIS A 83 -50.58 -5.74 -38.84
CA HIS A 83 -49.46 -5.78 -37.90
C HIS A 83 -48.23 -6.47 -38.49
N GLU A 84 -48.41 -7.46 -39.36
CA GLU A 84 -47.33 -8.09 -40.12
C GLU A 84 -46.63 -7.11 -41.08
N ILE A 85 -47.39 -6.25 -41.78
CA ILE A 85 -46.81 -5.19 -42.64
C ILE A 85 -45.91 -4.28 -41.79
N ILE A 86 -46.37 -3.87 -40.61
CA ILE A 86 -45.60 -3.06 -39.67
C ILE A 86 -44.31 -3.79 -39.24
N LEU A 87 -44.38 -5.09 -38.94
CA LEU A 87 -43.21 -5.87 -38.54
C LEU A 87 -42.20 -6.05 -39.68
N THR A 88 -42.67 -6.04 -40.94
CA THR A 88 -41.85 -6.15 -42.15
C THR A 88 -41.11 -4.86 -42.48
N GLU A 89 -41.66 -3.69 -42.14
CA GLU A 89 -41.01 -2.38 -42.37
C GLU A 89 -39.76 -2.14 -41.50
N GLY A 90 -39.61 -2.90 -40.41
CA GLY A 90 -38.45 -2.92 -39.55
C GLY A 90 -38.43 -1.85 -38.45
N ILE A 91 -37.63 -2.11 -37.41
CA ILE A 91 -37.65 -1.35 -36.14
C ILE A 91 -37.24 0.13 -36.34
N GLU A 92 -36.38 0.44 -37.31
CA GLU A 92 -35.87 1.80 -37.53
C GLU A 92 -36.92 2.78 -38.06
N LYS A 93 -37.88 2.30 -38.85
CA LYS A 93 -38.95 3.13 -39.43
C LYS A 93 -40.17 3.21 -38.51
N VAL A 94 -40.52 2.10 -37.88
CA VAL A 94 -41.72 1.94 -37.06
C VAL A 94 -41.53 2.46 -35.63
N GLY A 95 -40.29 2.40 -35.14
CA GLY A 95 -39.95 2.71 -33.75
C GLY A 95 -40.21 1.52 -32.82
N LEU A 96 -39.32 1.34 -31.84
CA LEU A 96 -39.30 0.16 -30.97
C LEU A 96 -40.62 -0.08 -30.21
N LYS A 97 -41.25 0.97 -29.68
CA LYS A 97 -42.52 0.84 -28.92
C LYS A 97 -43.66 0.33 -29.79
N SER A 98 -43.79 0.87 -31.01
CA SER A 98 -44.81 0.44 -31.97
C SER A 98 -44.53 -0.98 -32.47
N TYR A 99 -43.26 -1.34 -32.64
CA TYR A 99 -42.84 -2.68 -33.03
C TYR A 99 -43.17 -3.72 -31.95
N ILE A 100 -42.80 -3.46 -30.68
CA ILE A 100 -43.15 -4.33 -29.55
C ILE A 100 -44.67 -4.43 -29.38
N LYS A 101 -45.40 -3.31 -29.52
CA LYS A 101 -46.86 -3.32 -29.48
C LYS A 101 -47.46 -4.21 -30.57
N ALA A 102 -46.92 -4.18 -31.79
CA ALA A 102 -47.37 -5.03 -32.88
C ALA A 102 -47.13 -6.53 -32.58
N ILE A 103 -46.04 -6.88 -31.90
CA ILE A 103 -45.80 -8.27 -31.47
C ILE A 103 -46.81 -8.67 -30.39
N HIS A 104 -46.99 -7.87 -29.34
CA HIS A 104 -47.99 -8.16 -28.31
C HIS A 104 -49.39 -8.33 -28.88
N THR A 105 -49.81 -7.49 -29.84
CA THR A 105 -51.12 -7.66 -30.48
C THR A 105 -51.22 -8.96 -31.28
N LEU A 106 -50.12 -9.46 -31.86
CA LEU A 106 -50.12 -10.76 -32.54
C LEU A 106 -50.14 -11.93 -31.54
N ASP A 107 -49.45 -11.81 -30.41
CA ASP A 107 -49.52 -12.77 -29.30
C ASP A 107 -50.93 -12.82 -28.71
N ASP A 108 -51.56 -11.66 -28.45
CA ASP A 108 -52.93 -11.57 -27.94
C ASP A 108 -53.92 -12.25 -28.91
N ILE A 109 -53.78 -12.01 -30.22
CA ILE A 109 -54.58 -12.68 -31.26
C ILE A 109 -54.36 -14.21 -31.25
N LEU A 110 -53.12 -14.66 -31.01
CA LEU A 110 -52.83 -16.10 -30.90
C LEU A 110 -53.41 -16.72 -29.62
N GLU A 111 -53.36 -16.01 -28.49
CA GLU A 111 -53.92 -16.48 -27.21
C GLU A 111 -55.45 -16.57 -27.29
N ASP A 112 -56.10 -15.62 -27.95
CA ASP A 112 -57.54 -15.65 -28.23
C ASP A 112 -57.93 -16.80 -29.17
N MET A 113 -57.08 -17.13 -30.15
CA MET A 113 -57.26 -18.31 -31.01
C MET A 113 -57.11 -19.63 -30.23
N ASP A 114 -56.23 -19.70 -29.24
CA ASP A 114 -55.98 -20.91 -28.44
C ASP A 114 -57.01 -21.10 -27.29
N ASN A 115 -57.97 -20.19 -27.14
CA ASN A 115 -58.95 -20.21 -26.05
C ASN A 115 -60.00 -21.33 -26.25
N PRO A 116 -60.06 -22.35 -25.36
CA PRO A 116 -60.82 -23.60 -25.58
C PRO A 116 -62.35 -23.45 -25.61
N ASN A 117 -62.88 -22.27 -25.29
CA ASN A 117 -64.32 -21.99 -25.33
C ASN A 117 -64.85 -21.65 -26.73
N GLN A 118 -63.97 -21.44 -27.72
CA GLN A 118 -64.36 -21.28 -29.11
C GLN A 118 -64.07 -22.58 -29.89
N ASN A 119 -65.13 -23.29 -30.32
CA ASN A 119 -65.05 -24.52 -31.12
C ASN A 119 -64.52 -24.23 -32.55
N HIS A 120 -63.26 -23.85 -32.72
CA HIS A 120 -62.63 -23.55 -34.02
C HIS A 120 -61.47 -24.50 -34.40
N ASN A 121 -61.19 -25.52 -33.59
CA ASN A 121 -59.98 -26.35 -33.64
C ASN A 121 -59.74 -27.20 -34.91
N ASP A 122 -60.68 -27.31 -35.85
CA ASP A 122 -60.60 -28.31 -36.94
C ASP A 122 -60.53 -27.76 -38.38
N SER A 123 -60.39 -26.44 -38.59
CA SER A 123 -60.21 -25.92 -39.96
C SER A 123 -58.73 -25.84 -40.35
N SER A 124 -58.36 -26.41 -41.51
CA SER A 124 -56.98 -26.37 -42.04
C SER A 124 -56.46 -24.95 -42.26
N GLU A 125 -57.35 -24.01 -42.54
CA GLU A 125 -57.03 -22.58 -42.65
C GLU A 125 -56.62 -21.98 -41.29
N PHE A 126 -57.25 -22.40 -40.20
CA PHE A 126 -56.91 -21.97 -38.84
C PHE A 126 -55.52 -22.47 -38.42
N GLN A 127 -55.20 -23.73 -38.72
CA GLN A 127 -53.86 -24.28 -38.51
C GLN A 127 -52.81 -23.50 -39.31
N GLY A 128 -53.11 -23.14 -40.57
CA GLY A 128 -52.21 -22.38 -41.45
C GLY A 128 -51.94 -20.95 -40.98
N VAL A 129 -52.97 -20.20 -40.62
CA VAL A 129 -52.85 -18.83 -40.07
C VAL A 129 -52.08 -18.86 -38.75
N ARG A 130 -52.34 -19.85 -37.89
CA ARG A 130 -51.60 -20.04 -36.63
C ARG A 130 -50.12 -20.29 -36.86
N THR A 131 -49.77 -21.22 -37.76
CA THR A 131 -48.36 -21.50 -38.08
C THR A 131 -47.65 -20.28 -38.65
N HIS A 132 -48.32 -19.52 -39.51
CA HIS A 132 -47.79 -18.28 -40.10
C HIS A 132 -47.54 -17.21 -39.03
N LEU A 133 -48.52 -16.95 -38.17
CA LEU A 133 -48.40 -15.99 -37.07
C LEU A 133 -47.26 -16.34 -36.11
N LEU A 134 -47.14 -17.62 -35.73
CA LEU A 134 -46.02 -18.09 -34.91
C LEU A 134 -44.66 -17.89 -35.60
N GLU A 135 -44.58 -18.08 -36.92
CA GLU A 135 -43.36 -17.84 -37.69
C GLU A 135 -43.02 -16.34 -37.77
N VAL A 136 -44.03 -15.48 -37.98
CA VAL A 136 -43.88 -14.01 -37.99
C VAL A 136 -43.41 -13.51 -36.62
N ILE A 137 -43.97 -14.02 -35.52
CA ILE A 137 -43.56 -13.64 -34.16
C ILE A 137 -42.12 -14.10 -33.90
N ARG A 138 -41.77 -15.36 -34.20
CA ARG A 138 -40.39 -15.86 -34.07
C ARG A 138 -39.39 -15.05 -34.89
N SER A 139 -39.75 -14.71 -36.14
CA SER A 139 -38.94 -13.85 -37.01
C SER A 139 -38.77 -12.45 -36.43
N SER A 140 -39.84 -11.87 -35.90
CA SER A 140 -39.85 -10.53 -35.29
C SER A 140 -39.05 -10.50 -33.98
N GLU A 141 -39.13 -11.53 -33.14
CA GLU A 141 -38.27 -11.67 -31.97
C GLU A 141 -36.79 -11.84 -32.34
N SER A 142 -36.50 -12.58 -33.42
CA SER A 142 -35.13 -12.69 -33.96
C SER A 142 -34.60 -11.32 -34.39
N ASN A 143 -35.45 -10.52 -35.05
CA ASN A 143 -35.13 -9.14 -35.41
C ASN A 143 -34.90 -8.25 -34.17
N LEU A 144 -35.69 -8.40 -33.10
CA LEU A 144 -35.45 -7.72 -31.82
C LEU A 144 -34.09 -8.12 -31.21
N ARG A 145 -33.74 -9.41 -31.20
CA ARG A 145 -32.43 -9.89 -30.72
C ARG A 145 -31.27 -9.34 -31.56
N ALA A 146 -31.44 -9.27 -32.88
CA ALA A 146 -30.45 -8.68 -33.79
C ALA A 146 -30.29 -7.18 -33.56
N TYR A 147 -31.40 -6.46 -33.37
CA TYR A 147 -31.39 -5.02 -33.07
C TYR A 147 -30.75 -4.73 -31.71
N PHE A 148 -31.07 -5.52 -30.69
CA PHE A 148 -30.44 -5.48 -29.36
C PHE A 148 -28.93 -5.67 -29.46
N THR A 149 -28.47 -6.70 -30.16
CA THR A 149 -27.05 -6.96 -30.41
C THR A 149 -26.38 -5.78 -31.12
N ARG A 150 -27.07 -5.15 -32.07
CA ARG A 150 -26.57 -3.98 -32.79
C ARG A 150 -26.41 -2.75 -31.90
N ILE A 151 -27.33 -2.50 -30.99
CA ILE A 151 -27.20 -1.42 -29.99
C ILE A 151 -26.01 -1.69 -29.09
N LEU A 152 -25.89 -2.91 -28.55
CA LEU A 152 -24.79 -3.28 -27.67
C LEU A 152 -23.43 -3.12 -28.35
N ASN A 153 -23.34 -3.46 -29.65
CA ASN A 153 -22.14 -3.35 -30.46
C ASN A 153 -21.79 -1.92 -30.93
N LYS A 154 -22.63 -0.90 -30.64
CA LYS A 154 -22.25 0.51 -30.91
C LYS A 154 -20.97 0.89 -30.16
N VAL A 155 -20.77 0.32 -28.98
CA VAL A 155 -19.54 0.47 -28.21
C VAL A 155 -18.57 -0.65 -28.59
N ALA A 156 -17.65 -0.37 -29.51
CA ALA A 156 -16.62 -1.32 -29.90
C ALA A 156 -15.56 -1.53 -28.79
N PRO A 157 -14.85 -2.67 -28.77
CA PRO A 157 -13.68 -2.85 -27.94
C PRO A 157 -12.61 -1.80 -28.26
N PHE A 158 -11.95 -1.27 -27.24
CA PHE A 158 -10.95 -0.22 -27.37
C PHE A 158 -9.76 -0.50 -26.46
N ASP A 159 -8.61 0.12 -26.74
CA ASP A 159 -7.45 0.10 -25.84
C ASP A 159 -7.70 1.05 -24.65
N PRO A 160 -7.86 0.52 -23.41
CA PRO A 160 -8.12 1.35 -22.24
C PRO A 160 -6.96 2.29 -21.92
N GLN A 161 -5.72 1.96 -22.31
CA GLN A 161 -4.55 2.79 -22.07
C GLN A 161 -4.70 4.18 -22.71
N ILE A 162 -5.30 4.25 -23.90
CA ILE A 162 -5.50 5.50 -24.63
C ILE A 162 -6.42 6.43 -23.84
N ASN A 163 -7.49 5.90 -23.28
CA ASN A 163 -8.47 6.67 -22.51
C ASN A 163 -7.91 7.08 -21.15
N MET A 164 -7.18 6.19 -20.49
CA MET A 164 -6.49 6.48 -19.22
C MET A 164 -5.44 7.57 -19.38
N ASN A 165 -4.58 7.47 -20.40
CA ASN A 165 -3.55 8.48 -20.69
C ASN A 165 -4.18 9.86 -21.00
N LYS A 166 -5.31 9.87 -21.72
CA LYS A 166 -6.05 11.11 -22.05
C LYS A 166 -6.98 11.57 -20.93
N LYS A 167 -7.07 10.84 -19.82
CA LYS A 167 -8.03 11.05 -18.71
C LYS A 167 -9.47 11.22 -19.21
N LYS A 168 -9.84 10.46 -20.24
CA LYS A 168 -11.20 10.44 -20.78
C LYS A 168 -11.99 9.31 -20.12
N PRO A 169 -13.29 9.51 -19.81
CA PRO A 169 -14.14 8.44 -19.35
C PRO A 169 -14.21 7.35 -20.42
N PHE A 170 -14.38 6.10 -19.99
CA PHE A 170 -14.61 5.02 -20.93
C PHE A 170 -15.95 5.21 -21.65
N PRO A 171 -16.04 4.78 -22.93
CA PRO A 171 -17.29 4.80 -23.68
C PRO A 171 -18.46 4.19 -22.90
N TYR A 172 -19.59 4.90 -22.93
CA TYR A 172 -20.85 4.52 -22.31
C TYR A 172 -21.99 4.67 -23.31
N TYR A 173 -23.13 4.01 -23.06
CA TYR A 173 -24.31 4.11 -23.91
C TYR A 173 -25.07 5.41 -23.62
N ASP A 174 -25.69 5.99 -24.66
CA ASP A 174 -26.55 7.16 -24.50
C ASP A 174 -27.90 6.77 -23.88
N ASP A 175 -28.60 7.73 -23.25
CA ASP A 175 -29.89 7.49 -22.58
C ASP A 175 -30.94 6.83 -23.49
N ASN A 176 -30.98 7.21 -24.77
CA ASN A 176 -31.90 6.61 -25.74
C ASN A 176 -31.59 5.13 -26.00
N ASP A 177 -30.31 4.77 -26.03
CA ASP A 177 -29.89 3.38 -26.22
C ASP A 177 -30.21 2.55 -24.97
N LEU A 178 -29.99 3.10 -23.77
CA LEU A 178 -30.35 2.46 -22.50
C LEU A 178 -31.86 2.22 -22.40
N LEU A 179 -32.69 3.20 -22.78
CA LEU A 179 -34.15 3.05 -22.81
C LEU A 179 -34.60 1.96 -23.78
N GLN A 180 -33.95 1.84 -24.94
CA GLN A 180 -34.26 0.79 -25.91
C GLN A 180 -33.85 -0.60 -25.43
N VAL A 181 -32.65 -0.72 -24.84
CA VAL A 181 -32.15 -1.97 -24.25
C VAL A 181 -33.05 -2.40 -23.10
N SER A 182 -33.41 -1.48 -22.19
CA SER A 182 -34.32 -1.76 -21.07
C SER A 182 -35.71 -2.19 -21.57
N ALA A 183 -36.27 -1.55 -22.60
CA ALA A 183 -37.56 -1.94 -23.16
C ALA A 183 -37.54 -3.36 -23.78
N ILE A 184 -36.44 -3.76 -24.41
CA ILE A 184 -36.27 -5.12 -24.96
C ILE A 184 -36.09 -6.14 -23.83
N LEU A 185 -35.36 -5.80 -22.78
CA LEU A 185 -35.22 -6.65 -21.59
C LEU A 185 -36.57 -6.84 -20.89
N ASP A 186 -37.34 -5.77 -20.65
CA ASP A 186 -38.68 -5.82 -20.06
C ASP A 186 -39.65 -6.68 -20.90
N TYR A 187 -39.54 -6.63 -22.24
CA TYR A 187 -40.33 -7.50 -23.14
C TYR A 187 -40.00 -8.99 -22.94
N PHE A 188 -38.72 -9.33 -22.97
CA PHE A 188 -38.29 -10.73 -22.89
C PHE A 188 -38.32 -11.31 -21.47
N ASP A 189 -38.41 -10.49 -20.42
CA ASP A 189 -38.57 -10.98 -19.04
C ASP A 189 -40.00 -11.49 -18.76
N ASN A 190 -40.99 -11.00 -19.53
CA ASN A 190 -42.37 -11.49 -19.47
C ASN A 190 -42.58 -12.80 -20.27
N SER A 191 -41.73 -13.07 -21.26
CA SER A 191 -41.67 -14.38 -21.91
C SER A 191 -40.70 -15.27 -21.12
N GLU A 192 -40.93 -16.58 -21.02
CA GLU A 192 -40.06 -17.49 -20.24
C GLU A 192 -38.63 -17.68 -20.81
N ASN A 193 -38.13 -16.71 -21.59
CA ASN A 193 -36.93 -16.79 -22.41
C ASN A 193 -35.70 -16.20 -21.71
N SER A 194 -34.99 -17.01 -20.91
CA SER A 194 -33.71 -16.63 -20.26
C SER A 194 -32.57 -16.27 -21.23
N SER A 195 -32.76 -16.50 -22.54
CA SER A 195 -31.73 -16.38 -23.58
C SER A 195 -31.22 -14.95 -23.79
N ILE A 196 -32.04 -13.91 -23.61
CA ILE A 196 -31.61 -12.52 -23.88
C ILE A 196 -30.59 -12.03 -22.84
N ILE A 197 -30.77 -12.43 -21.58
CA ILE A 197 -29.89 -12.07 -20.47
C ILE A 197 -28.52 -12.69 -20.70
N ASP A 198 -28.48 -13.96 -21.13
CA ASP A 198 -27.22 -14.63 -21.47
C ASP A 198 -26.53 -13.99 -22.70
N LEU A 199 -27.30 -13.47 -23.66
CA LEU A 199 -26.75 -12.70 -24.80
C LEU A 199 -26.11 -11.38 -24.33
N LEU A 200 -26.79 -10.62 -23.45
CA LEU A 200 -26.23 -9.42 -22.84
C LEU A 200 -24.92 -9.73 -22.11
N ILE A 201 -24.94 -10.74 -21.24
CA ILE A 201 -23.77 -11.17 -20.47
C ILE A 201 -22.61 -11.54 -21.42
N THR A 202 -22.89 -12.34 -22.47
CA THR A 202 -21.87 -12.79 -23.42
C THR A 202 -21.25 -11.60 -24.15
N ASN A 203 -22.07 -10.68 -24.67
CA ASN A 203 -21.59 -9.51 -25.38
C ASN A 203 -20.74 -8.59 -24.49
N ARG A 204 -21.22 -8.27 -23.28
CA ARG A 204 -20.52 -7.41 -22.32
C ARG A 204 -19.22 -8.05 -21.83
N THR A 205 -19.24 -9.35 -21.54
CA THR A 205 -18.04 -10.11 -21.15
C THR A 205 -17.00 -10.10 -22.27
N GLU A 206 -17.41 -10.32 -23.52
CA GLU A 206 -16.52 -10.31 -24.68
C GLU A 206 -15.95 -8.90 -24.95
N HIS A 207 -16.76 -7.86 -24.80
CA HIS A 207 -16.33 -6.46 -24.91
C HIS A 207 -15.21 -6.13 -23.91
N ILE A 208 -15.42 -6.45 -22.63
CA ILE A 208 -14.46 -6.21 -21.57
C ILE A 208 -13.20 -7.05 -21.79
N ALA A 209 -13.35 -8.34 -22.13
CA ALA A 209 -12.23 -9.24 -22.36
C ALA A 209 -11.35 -8.79 -23.55
N LYS A 210 -11.96 -8.38 -24.67
CA LYS A 210 -11.23 -7.85 -25.83
C LYS A 210 -10.52 -6.53 -25.50
N SER A 211 -11.16 -5.65 -24.73
CA SER A 211 -10.57 -4.37 -24.33
C SER A 211 -9.39 -4.56 -23.36
N LEU A 212 -9.52 -5.44 -22.38
CA LEU A 212 -8.41 -5.79 -21.48
C LEU A 212 -7.31 -6.60 -22.17
N GLY A 213 -7.63 -7.30 -23.27
CA GLY A 213 -6.68 -8.04 -24.09
C GLY A 213 -5.55 -7.18 -24.68
N PHE A 214 -5.77 -5.88 -24.89
CA PHE A 214 -4.71 -4.95 -25.32
C PHE A 214 -3.63 -4.75 -24.25
N LEU A 215 -4.00 -4.83 -22.97
CA LEU A 215 -3.12 -4.61 -21.81
C LEU A 215 -2.48 -5.92 -21.30
N GLU A 216 -3.09 -7.07 -21.60
CA GLU A 216 -2.70 -8.37 -21.09
C GLU A 216 -1.23 -8.76 -21.35
N PRO A 217 -0.63 -8.51 -22.54
CA PRO A 217 0.78 -8.84 -22.79
C PRO A 217 1.74 -8.12 -21.83
N PHE A 218 1.45 -6.85 -21.52
CA PHE A 218 2.26 -6.02 -20.64
C PHE A 218 2.06 -6.37 -19.16
N ALA A 219 0.90 -6.92 -18.80
CA ALA A 219 0.60 -7.34 -17.43
C ALA A 219 1.23 -8.71 -17.06
N LYS A 220 1.58 -9.53 -18.04
CA LYS A 220 2.23 -10.84 -17.82
C LYS A 220 3.75 -10.75 -17.58
N GLN A 221 4.37 -9.62 -17.90
CA GLN A 221 5.81 -9.41 -17.75
C GLN A 221 6.09 -8.39 -16.64
N ILE A 222 7.01 -8.71 -15.73
CA ILE A 222 7.38 -7.80 -14.62
C ILE A 222 8.53 -6.89 -15.02
N THR A 223 9.57 -7.44 -15.65
CA THR A 223 10.76 -6.72 -16.13
C THR A 223 11.05 -7.09 -17.57
N SER A 224 11.62 -6.16 -18.34
CA SER A 224 12.05 -6.43 -19.72
C SER A 224 13.23 -7.41 -19.79
N ASN A 225 14.04 -7.49 -18.73
CA ASN A 225 15.17 -8.42 -18.59
C ASN A 225 15.06 -9.19 -17.27
N GLU A 226 15.31 -10.50 -17.27
CA GLU A 226 15.19 -11.37 -16.08
C GLU A 226 16.15 -10.99 -14.93
N ASN A 227 17.32 -10.41 -15.26
CA ASN A 227 18.35 -10.03 -14.29
C ASN A 227 18.28 -8.57 -13.82
N ALA A 228 17.37 -7.76 -14.36
CA ALA A 228 17.25 -6.36 -13.96
C ALA A 228 16.45 -6.23 -12.66
N PRO A 229 16.88 -5.38 -11.71
CA PRO A 229 16.08 -5.08 -10.52
C PRO A 229 14.80 -4.34 -10.92
N TYR A 230 13.70 -4.64 -10.23
CA TYR A 230 12.42 -3.99 -10.49
C TYR A 230 12.50 -2.49 -10.23
N ARG A 231 11.88 -1.70 -11.13
CA ARG A 231 11.73 -0.26 -10.99
C ARG A 231 10.28 0.03 -10.60
N LYS A 232 10.10 0.85 -9.57
CA LYS A 232 8.78 1.23 -9.06
C LYS A 232 7.88 1.74 -10.20
N GLY A 233 6.67 1.19 -10.31
CA GLY A 233 5.68 1.60 -11.28
C GLY A 233 5.95 1.17 -12.73
N SER A 234 6.94 0.30 -13.00
CA SER A 234 7.24 -0.10 -14.38
C SER A 234 6.36 -1.25 -14.91
N SER A 235 5.64 -1.96 -14.04
CA SER A 235 4.81 -3.09 -14.47
C SER A 235 3.50 -2.66 -15.14
N GLY A 236 3.16 -3.33 -16.24
CA GLY A 236 1.89 -3.14 -16.94
C GLY A 236 0.67 -3.61 -16.16
N ILE A 237 0.83 -4.38 -15.06
CA ILE A 237 -0.30 -4.83 -14.24
C ILE A 237 -1.04 -3.67 -13.56
N ILE A 238 -0.35 -2.56 -13.30
CA ILE A 238 -0.93 -1.38 -12.67
C ILE A 238 -2.02 -0.82 -13.58
N ASN A 239 -1.67 -0.60 -14.85
CA ASN A 239 -2.60 -0.09 -15.86
C ASN A 239 -3.73 -1.09 -16.13
N TYR A 240 -3.40 -2.39 -16.20
CA TYR A 240 -4.42 -3.44 -16.33
C TYR A 240 -5.42 -3.39 -15.16
N THR A 241 -4.93 -3.21 -13.93
CA THR A 241 -5.76 -3.17 -12.73
C THR A 241 -6.63 -1.91 -12.71
N GLU A 242 -6.09 -0.75 -13.08
CA GLU A 242 -6.85 0.50 -13.18
C GLU A 242 -7.95 0.41 -14.24
N ALA A 243 -7.65 -0.14 -15.43
CA ALA A 243 -8.63 -0.40 -16.47
C ALA A 243 -9.73 -1.36 -15.97
N LEU A 244 -9.34 -2.45 -15.30
CA LEU A 244 -10.29 -3.41 -14.72
C LEU A 244 -11.24 -2.75 -13.72
N ILE A 245 -10.72 -1.89 -12.83
CA ILE A 245 -11.55 -1.14 -11.88
C ILE A 245 -12.53 -0.23 -12.62
N GLY A 246 -12.09 0.46 -13.67
CA GLY A 246 -12.95 1.28 -14.53
C GLY A 246 -14.09 0.46 -15.17
N PHE A 247 -13.79 -0.72 -15.72
CA PHE A 247 -14.82 -1.61 -16.26
C PHE A 247 -15.78 -2.12 -15.18
N ILE A 248 -15.29 -2.49 -13.99
CA ILE A 248 -16.13 -2.92 -12.86
C ILE A 248 -17.06 -1.80 -12.38
N ALA A 249 -16.61 -0.54 -12.43
CA ALA A 249 -17.44 0.62 -12.08
C ALA A 249 -18.52 0.89 -13.13
N ASN A 250 -18.14 0.91 -14.41
CA ASN A 250 -19.07 1.16 -15.51
C ASN A 250 -20.10 0.04 -15.65
N GLU A 251 -19.69 -1.22 -15.52
CA GLU A 251 -20.62 -2.34 -15.65
C GLU A 251 -21.61 -2.38 -14.47
N PHE A 252 -21.18 -1.99 -13.28
CA PHE A 252 -22.10 -1.85 -12.14
C PHE A 252 -23.16 -0.78 -12.41
N THR A 253 -22.72 0.39 -12.88
CA THR A 253 -23.62 1.50 -13.25
C THR A 253 -24.58 1.09 -14.37
N LEU A 254 -24.07 0.39 -15.40
CA LEU A 254 -24.90 -0.14 -16.50
C LEU A 254 -25.98 -1.09 -15.99
N THR A 255 -25.63 -2.00 -15.07
CA THR A 255 -26.63 -2.91 -14.50
C THR A 255 -27.64 -2.19 -13.61
N GLU A 256 -27.25 -1.12 -12.90
CA GLU A 256 -28.17 -0.26 -12.13
C GLU A 256 -29.16 0.45 -13.06
N ASP A 257 -28.67 1.02 -14.16
CA ASP A 257 -29.50 1.72 -15.14
C ASP A 257 -30.51 0.79 -15.83
N LEU A 258 -30.08 -0.42 -16.21
CA LEU A 258 -30.92 -1.39 -16.92
C LEU A 258 -31.93 -2.12 -16.03
N TYR A 259 -31.57 -2.42 -14.77
CA TYR A 259 -32.37 -3.27 -13.88
C TYR A 259 -32.85 -2.56 -12.61
N ALA A 260 -33.05 -1.24 -12.66
CA ALA A 260 -33.50 -0.44 -11.51
C ALA A 260 -34.76 -0.99 -10.81
N LYS A 261 -35.65 -1.66 -11.55
CA LYS A 261 -36.89 -2.27 -11.03
C LYS A 261 -36.70 -3.70 -10.48
N GLN A 262 -35.59 -4.37 -10.80
CA GLN A 262 -35.37 -5.80 -10.57
C GLN A 262 -33.97 -6.10 -10.00
N PRO A 263 -33.80 -5.97 -8.67
CA PRO A 263 -32.48 -6.10 -8.04
C PRO A 263 -31.88 -7.51 -8.12
N ASN A 264 -32.71 -8.55 -8.28
CA ASN A 264 -32.22 -9.93 -8.41
C ASN A 264 -31.54 -10.16 -9.77
N ASN A 265 -32.16 -9.68 -10.86
CA ASN A 265 -31.60 -9.78 -12.21
C ASN A 265 -30.34 -8.92 -12.34
N GLN A 266 -30.32 -7.73 -11.74
CA GLN A 266 -29.13 -6.89 -11.64
C GLN A 266 -27.93 -7.65 -11.04
N ARG A 267 -28.13 -8.31 -9.88
CA ARG A 267 -27.07 -9.07 -9.19
C ARG A 267 -26.57 -10.22 -10.04
N LEU A 268 -27.48 -10.96 -10.68
CA LEU A 268 -27.14 -12.10 -11.52
C LEU A 268 -26.32 -11.69 -12.75
N VAL A 269 -26.77 -10.66 -13.46
CA VAL A 269 -26.09 -10.14 -14.66
C VAL A 269 -24.71 -9.63 -14.32
N PHE A 270 -24.59 -8.75 -13.31
CA PHE A 270 -23.30 -8.23 -12.89
C PHE A 270 -22.32 -9.35 -12.50
N THR A 271 -22.80 -10.33 -11.73
CA THR A 271 -21.97 -11.45 -11.26
C THR A 271 -21.47 -12.29 -12.43
N LYS A 272 -22.37 -12.70 -13.33
CA LYS A 272 -22.02 -13.52 -14.48
C LYS A 272 -21.11 -12.80 -15.48
N THR A 273 -21.25 -11.48 -15.66
CA THR A 273 -20.40 -10.69 -16.56
C THR A 273 -18.99 -10.48 -16.00
N ILE A 274 -18.88 -10.14 -14.71
CA ILE A 274 -17.59 -9.75 -14.10
C ILE A 274 -16.77 -10.98 -13.64
N GLN A 275 -17.41 -12.08 -13.24
CA GLN A 275 -16.70 -13.27 -12.74
C GLN A 275 -15.67 -13.85 -13.74
N PRO A 276 -15.94 -14.02 -15.05
CA PRO A 276 -14.94 -14.46 -16.03
C PRO A 276 -13.77 -13.48 -16.16
N VAL A 277 -14.03 -12.18 -16.09
CA VAL A 277 -13.01 -11.13 -16.17
C VAL A 277 -12.08 -11.18 -14.93
N LEU A 278 -12.67 -11.35 -13.73
CA LEU A 278 -11.91 -11.54 -12.49
C LEU A 278 -11.13 -12.85 -12.50
N ASN A 279 -11.67 -13.94 -13.04
CA ASN A 279 -10.93 -15.20 -13.23
C ASN A 279 -9.66 -14.96 -14.07
N ASN A 280 -9.73 -14.16 -15.14
CA ASN A 280 -8.56 -13.83 -15.95
C ASN A 280 -7.54 -12.99 -15.16
N TYR A 281 -8.01 -11.98 -14.43
CA TYR A 281 -7.15 -11.18 -13.55
C TYR A 281 -6.41 -12.05 -12.51
N VAL A 282 -7.12 -12.97 -11.86
CA VAL A 282 -6.53 -13.92 -10.90
C VAL A 282 -5.46 -14.79 -11.56
N LYS A 283 -5.65 -15.24 -12.81
CA LYS A 283 -4.61 -15.99 -13.55
C LYS A 283 -3.36 -15.15 -13.77
N ILE A 284 -3.51 -13.88 -14.18
CA ILE A 284 -2.39 -12.94 -14.38
C ILE A 284 -1.66 -12.68 -13.06
N VAL A 285 -2.40 -12.45 -11.97
CA VAL A 285 -1.83 -12.25 -10.63
C VAL A 285 -1.04 -13.48 -10.18
N LYS A 286 -1.58 -14.70 -10.35
CA LYS A 286 -0.87 -15.94 -10.01
C LYS A 286 0.42 -16.12 -10.80
N LEU A 287 0.41 -15.84 -12.10
CA LEU A 287 1.61 -15.87 -12.93
C LEU A 287 2.68 -14.90 -12.40
N ASN A 288 2.28 -13.66 -12.09
CA ASN A 288 3.18 -12.68 -11.49
C ASN A 288 3.73 -13.15 -10.14
N LEU A 289 2.89 -13.74 -9.28
CA LEU A 289 3.34 -14.31 -8.00
C LEU A 289 4.37 -15.41 -8.18
N GLU A 290 4.20 -16.31 -9.16
CA GLU A 290 5.20 -17.33 -9.48
C GLU A 290 6.53 -16.72 -9.93
N LEU A 291 6.50 -15.67 -10.74
CA LEU A 291 7.71 -14.95 -11.15
C LEU A 291 8.41 -14.27 -9.96
N VAL A 292 7.66 -13.65 -9.05
CA VAL A 292 8.22 -13.07 -7.82
C VAL A 292 8.88 -14.15 -6.95
N LYS A 293 8.22 -15.30 -6.78
CA LYS A 293 8.78 -16.43 -6.02
C LYS A 293 10.07 -16.98 -6.62
N LYS A 294 10.20 -16.98 -7.96
CA LYS A 294 11.42 -17.43 -8.65
C LYS A 294 12.59 -16.46 -8.46
N ASN A 295 12.34 -15.15 -8.46
CA ASN A 295 13.39 -14.14 -8.31
C ASN A 295 13.05 -13.08 -7.26
N LEU A 296 13.07 -13.49 -5.99
CA LEU A 296 12.76 -12.61 -4.88
C LEU A 296 13.81 -11.51 -4.68
N ALA A 297 15.07 -11.77 -5.03
CA ALA A 297 16.16 -10.80 -4.83
C ALA A 297 15.98 -9.53 -5.66
N ASN A 298 15.61 -9.67 -6.95
CA ASN A 298 15.49 -8.54 -7.88
C ASN A 298 14.07 -8.01 -8.01
N VAL A 299 13.08 -8.91 -7.94
CA VAL A 299 11.68 -8.61 -8.23
C VAL A 299 10.81 -8.58 -6.98
N GLY A 300 11.34 -8.97 -5.80
CA GLY A 300 10.59 -9.03 -4.55
C GLY A 300 9.81 -7.76 -4.22
N LEU A 301 10.39 -6.57 -4.42
CA LEU A 301 9.75 -5.29 -4.12
C LEU A 301 8.44 -5.04 -4.90
N PHE A 302 8.29 -5.67 -6.07
CA PHE A 302 7.05 -5.60 -6.85
C PHE A 302 5.85 -6.22 -6.11
N SER A 303 6.07 -7.13 -5.15
CA SER A 303 4.99 -7.73 -4.37
C SER A 303 4.16 -6.69 -3.61
N PHE A 304 4.76 -5.55 -3.21
CA PHE A 304 4.04 -4.45 -2.59
C PHE A 304 3.05 -3.79 -3.55
N GLU A 305 3.47 -3.51 -4.79
CA GLU A 305 2.58 -2.95 -5.81
C GLU A 305 1.50 -3.95 -6.23
N LEU A 306 1.86 -5.23 -6.34
CA LEU A 306 0.90 -6.29 -6.63
C LEU A 306 -0.16 -6.39 -5.52
N ASN A 307 0.24 -6.29 -4.26
CA ASN A 307 -0.66 -6.27 -3.13
C ASN A 307 -1.60 -5.06 -3.16
N ASP A 308 -1.08 -3.87 -3.50
CA ASP A 308 -1.87 -2.65 -3.64
C ASP A 308 -2.90 -2.79 -4.79
N CYS A 309 -2.49 -3.35 -5.93
CA CYS A 309 -3.39 -3.66 -7.05
C CYS A 309 -4.55 -4.57 -6.63
N ILE A 310 -4.25 -5.71 -5.98
CA ILE A 310 -5.27 -6.66 -5.50
C ILE A 310 -6.20 -5.98 -4.48
N THR A 311 -5.63 -5.24 -3.54
CA THR A 311 -6.38 -4.54 -2.49
C THR A 311 -7.32 -3.48 -3.08
N ASN A 312 -6.88 -2.77 -4.13
CA ASN A 312 -7.70 -1.80 -4.85
C ASN A 312 -8.88 -2.46 -5.55
N VAL A 313 -8.69 -3.62 -6.19
CA VAL A 313 -9.80 -4.39 -6.79
C VAL A 313 -10.78 -4.85 -5.72
N VAL A 314 -10.29 -5.45 -4.63
CA VAL A 314 -11.14 -5.88 -3.50
C VAL A 314 -11.94 -4.70 -2.94
N LYS A 315 -11.32 -3.52 -2.75
CA LYS A 315 -12.00 -2.32 -2.26
C LYS A 315 -13.12 -1.87 -3.19
N ASN A 316 -12.92 -1.92 -4.52
CA ASN A 316 -13.94 -1.53 -5.50
C ASN A 316 -15.07 -2.57 -5.68
N LEU A 317 -14.87 -3.80 -5.20
CA LEU A 317 -15.90 -4.83 -5.13
C LEU A 317 -16.72 -4.79 -3.84
N ARG A 318 -16.28 -4.04 -2.80
CA ARG A 318 -17.04 -3.90 -1.56
C ARG A 318 -18.38 -3.21 -1.82
N GLY A 319 -19.46 -3.81 -1.33
CA GLY A 319 -20.83 -3.33 -1.56
C GLY A 319 -21.45 -3.76 -2.88
N LYS A 320 -20.73 -4.52 -3.73
CA LYS A 320 -21.22 -5.09 -5.00
C LYS A 320 -21.53 -6.60 -4.85
N PRO A 321 -22.28 -7.23 -5.78
CA PRO A 321 -22.71 -8.64 -5.72
C PRO A 321 -21.58 -9.70 -5.71
N LEU A 322 -20.31 -9.28 -5.69
CA LEU A 322 -19.10 -10.10 -5.75
C LEU A 322 -18.07 -9.69 -4.67
N SER A 323 -18.52 -9.17 -3.53
CA SER A 323 -17.65 -8.66 -2.45
C SER A 323 -16.66 -9.70 -1.91
N ASP A 324 -17.08 -10.96 -1.78
CA ASP A 324 -16.33 -12.03 -1.10
C ASP A 324 -15.78 -13.08 -2.07
N TYR A 325 -15.28 -12.62 -3.21
CA TYR A 325 -14.77 -13.49 -4.26
C TYR A 325 -13.48 -14.23 -3.79
N SER A 326 -13.64 -15.50 -3.42
CA SER A 326 -12.63 -16.31 -2.73
C SER A 326 -11.28 -16.46 -3.45
N PRO A 327 -11.21 -16.60 -4.80
CA PRO A 327 -9.92 -16.75 -5.47
C PRO A 327 -9.03 -15.50 -5.37
N LEU A 328 -9.65 -14.31 -5.36
CA LEU A 328 -8.94 -13.04 -5.20
C LEU A 328 -8.45 -12.84 -3.77
N LEU A 329 -9.26 -13.19 -2.77
CA LEU A 329 -8.88 -13.16 -1.35
C LEU A 329 -7.71 -14.10 -1.06
N SER A 330 -7.72 -15.30 -1.67
CA SER A 330 -6.60 -16.24 -1.58
C SER A 330 -5.30 -15.66 -2.15
N CYS A 331 -5.36 -15.05 -3.34
CA CYS A 331 -4.19 -14.39 -3.94
C CYS A 331 -3.71 -13.20 -3.09
N SER A 332 -4.62 -12.45 -2.47
CA SER A 332 -4.28 -11.35 -1.55
C SER A 332 -3.49 -11.86 -0.35
N ASN A 333 -3.95 -12.94 0.29
CA ASN A 333 -3.27 -13.55 1.44
C ASN A 333 -1.89 -14.10 1.05
N GLU A 334 -1.77 -14.73 -0.11
CA GLU A 334 -0.51 -15.24 -0.64
C GLU A 334 0.50 -14.12 -0.95
N THR A 335 0.05 -13.03 -1.59
CA THR A 335 0.87 -11.86 -1.88
C THR A 335 1.33 -11.17 -0.59
N LYS A 336 0.44 -11.10 0.41
CA LYS A 336 0.78 -10.58 1.74
C LYS A 336 1.85 -11.45 2.41
N ALA A 337 1.73 -12.77 2.38
CA ALA A 337 2.72 -13.69 2.96
C ALA A 337 4.12 -13.52 2.32
N ILE A 338 4.19 -13.37 1.00
CA ILE A 338 5.44 -13.08 0.29
C ILE A 338 5.99 -11.71 0.69
N SER A 339 5.15 -10.69 0.72
CA SER A 339 5.57 -9.34 1.13
C SER A 339 6.09 -9.32 2.57
N GLN A 340 5.54 -10.15 3.46
CA GLN A 340 6.03 -10.34 4.83
C GLN A 340 7.37 -11.10 4.86
N SER A 341 7.60 -12.07 3.98
CA SER A 341 8.89 -12.79 3.90
C SER A 341 10.04 -11.86 3.52
N LEU A 342 9.78 -10.83 2.72
CA LEU A 342 10.79 -9.85 2.29
C LEU A 342 11.49 -9.16 3.46
N PHE A 343 10.76 -8.87 4.55
CA PHE A 343 11.33 -8.23 5.74
C PHE A 343 12.40 -9.15 6.37
N LYS A 344 12.09 -10.44 6.49
CA LYS A 344 13.02 -11.45 7.01
C LYS A 344 14.18 -11.71 6.06
N GLU A 345 13.93 -11.72 4.76
CA GLU A 345 14.97 -11.91 3.74
C GLU A 345 15.92 -10.72 3.67
N LEU A 346 15.45 -9.50 3.94
CA LEU A 346 16.30 -8.33 4.03
C LEU A 346 17.27 -8.44 5.20
N VAL A 347 16.82 -8.87 6.39
CA VAL A 347 17.70 -9.10 7.55
C VAL A 347 18.73 -10.20 7.25
N LYS A 348 18.31 -11.32 6.64
CA LYS A 348 19.23 -12.37 6.21
C LYS A 348 20.25 -11.87 5.19
N TYR A 349 19.81 -11.04 4.25
CA TYR A 349 20.68 -10.46 3.23
C TYR A 349 21.78 -9.59 3.83
N ILE A 350 21.42 -8.77 4.83
CA ILE A 350 22.36 -7.93 5.57
C ILE A 350 23.45 -8.79 6.22
N ASP A 351 23.07 -9.89 6.88
CA ASP A 351 24.02 -10.77 7.55
C ASP A 351 24.96 -11.49 6.55
N VAL A 352 24.42 -12.02 5.45
CA VAL A 352 25.20 -12.68 4.39
C VAL A 352 26.19 -11.71 3.74
N LYS A 353 25.75 -10.50 3.38
CA LYS A 353 26.62 -9.48 2.76
C LYS A 353 27.65 -8.90 3.71
N SER A 354 27.34 -8.81 4.99
CA SER A 354 28.32 -8.36 6.00
C SER A 354 29.37 -9.43 6.26
N THR A 355 28.98 -10.71 6.28
CA THR A 355 29.88 -11.85 6.51
C THR A 355 30.76 -12.17 5.29
N SER A 356 30.37 -11.75 4.07
CA SER A 356 31.21 -11.94 2.88
C SER A 356 32.47 -11.08 2.85
N LEU A 357 32.63 -10.12 3.77
CA LEU A 357 33.83 -9.31 3.88
C LEU A 357 35.01 -10.17 4.38
N SER A 358 36.00 -10.43 3.53
CA SER A 358 37.16 -11.26 3.88
C SER A 358 38.28 -10.49 4.59
N GLN A 359 38.43 -9.19 4.29
CA GLN A 359 39.46 -8.32 4.85
C GLN A 359 38.89 -6.93 5.12
N LEU A 360 39.41 -6.26 6.15
CA LEU A 360 39.08 -4.86 6.42
C LEU A 360 39.79 -3.95 5.40
N PRO A 361 39.15 -2.88 4.90
CA PRO A 361 39.80 -1.89 4.07
C PRO A 361 41.07 -1.34 4.72
N SER A 362 42.11 -1.06 3.93
CA SER A 362 43.40 -0.55 4.42
C SER A 362 43.28 0.82 5.09
N ASP A 363 42.31 1.62 4.69
CA ASP A 363 41.95 2.91 5.28
C ASP A 363 40.92 2.79 6.42
N ASN A 364 40.42 1.58 6.70
CA ASN A 364 39.26 1.33 7.57
C ASN A 364 38.02 2.15 7.17
N GLY A 365 37.87 2.41 5.87
CA GLY A 365 36.77 3.17 5.29
C GLY A 365 35.46 2.39 5.22
N VAL A 366 34.53 2.94 4.43
CA VAL A 366 33.23 2.34 4.16
C VAL A 366 33.40 1.05 3.35
N THR A 367 32.66 0.01 3.70
CA THR A 367 32.62 -1.23 2.90
C THR A 367 31.58 -1.19 1.78
N GLU A 368 31.83 -1.90 0.68
CA GLU A 368 30.84 -2.10 -0.37
C GLU A 368 29.55 -2.76 0.17
N SER A 369 29.67 -3.63 1.18
CA SER A 369 28.53 -4.24 1.87
C SER A 369 27.59 -3.19 2.48
N THR A 370 28.13 -2.15 3.12
CA THR A 370 27.35 -1.03 3.67
C THR A 370 26.63 -0.26 2.56
N VAL A 371 27.34 0.05 1.46
CA VAL A 371 26.77 0.79 0.32
C VAL A 371 25.62 0.01 -0.31
N ASP A 372 25.81 -1.28 -0.56
CA ASP A 372 24.83 -2.15 -1.18
C ASP A 372 23.59 -2.37 -0.27
N VAL A 373 23.80 -2.65 1.01
CA VAL A 373 22.72 -2.78 1.99
C VAL A 373 21.91 -1.49 2.09
N MET A 374 22.57 -0.34 2.20
CA MET A 374 21.87 0.95 2.28
C MET A 374 21.15 1.33 0.99
N SER A 375 21.72 0.99 -0.17
CA SER A 375 21.03 1.12 -1.47
C SER A 375 19.75 0.28 -1.50
N ARG A 376 19.80 -0.95 -0.97
CA ARG A 376 18.63 -1.82 -0.87
C ARG A 376 17.59 -1.33 0.14
N LEU A 377 18.02 -0.87 1.32
CA LEU A 377 17.13 -0.26 2.33
C LEU A 377 16.44 1.01 1.79
N ARG A 378 17.18 1.85 1.05
CA ARG A 378 16.61 3.01 0.36
C ARG A 378 15.53 2.58 -0.64
N LYS A 379 15.81 1.62 -1.53
CA LYS A 379 14.80 1.12 -2.48
C LYS A 379 13.59 0.53 -1.77
N PHE A 380 13.79 -0.18 -0.66
CA PHE A 380 12.69 -0.70 0.16
C PHE A 380 11.84 0.44 0.75
N SER A 381 12.47 1.54 1.21
CA SER A 381 11.77 2.71 1.77
C SER A 381 10.87 3.46 0.78
N GLU A 382 11.15 3.37 -0.52
CA GLU A 382 10.31 3.97 -1.56
C GLU A 382 8.90 3.37 -1.62
N TYR A 383 8.71 2.16 -1.06
CA TYR A 383 7.42 1.46 -0.95
C TYR A 383 6.74 1.68 0.42
N LYS A 384 6.95 2.84 1.05
CA LYS A 384 6.42 3.22 2.38
C LYS A 384 4.98 2.76 2.63
N GLN A 385 4.05 3.05 1.73
CA GLN A 385 2.64 2.69 1.92
C GLN A 385 2.43 1.16 1.90
N GLY A 386 3.00 0.45 0.94
CA GLY A 386 2.94 -1.02 0.89
C GLY A 386 3.57 -1.67 2.12
N CYS A 387 4.68 -1.12 2.63
CA CYS A 387 5.31 -1.56 3.87
C CYS A 387 4.40 -1.35 5.09
N LEU A 388 3.75 -0.18 5.21
CA LEU A 388 2.83 0.12 6.31
C LEU A 388 1.63 -0.84 6.34
N HIS A 389 1.06 -1.21 5.18
CA HIS A 389 -0.05 -2.17 5.14
C HIS A 389 0.39 -3.60 5.43
N THR A 390 1.61 -3.98 5.02
CA THR A 390 2.12 -5.35 5.18
C THR A 390 2.55 -5.64 6.62
N ILE A 391 3.10 -4.64 7.32
CA ILE A 391 3.61 -4.78 8.69
C ILE A 391 2.48 -4.90 9.73
N VAL A 392 1.23 -4.58 9.35
CA VAL A 392 0.04 -4.78 10.20
C VAL A 392 -0.11 -6.26 10.52
N GLY A 393 0.05 -6.60 11.81
CA GLY A 393 -0.04 -7.96 12.34
C GLY A 393 1.30 -8.70 12.40
N MET A 394 2.41 -8.08 11.98
CA MET A 394 3.75 -8.63 12.20
C MET A 394 4.27 -8.21 13.58
N THR A 395 4.98 -9.12 14.24
CA THR A 395 5.76 -8.83 15.44
C THR A 395 7.23 -8.63 15.08
N ARG A 396 7.97 -7.93 15.95
CA ARG A 396 9.41 -7.72 15.80
C ARG A 396 10.18 -9.05 15.66
N GLU A 397 9.76 -10.08 16.38
CA GLU A 397 10.35 -11.41 16.34
C GLU A 397 10.21 -12.12 14.97
N SER A 398 9.30 -11.66 14.12
CA SER A 398 9.06 -12.25 12.80
C SER A 398 10.25 -12.08 11.84
N TRP A 399 10.94 -10.93 11.90
CA TRP A 399 12.09 -10.62 11.04
C TRP A 399 13.44 -10.89 11.70
N LEU A 400 13.50 -10.99 13.03
CA LEU A 400 14.75 -11.22 13.74
C LEU A 400 15.23 -12.69 13.63
N PRO A 401 16.55 -12.94 13.71
CA PRO A 401 17.08 -14.30 13.84
C PRO A 401 16.59 -14.97 15.12
N LYS A 402 16.37 -16.30 15.09
CA LYS A 402 15.84 -17.05 16.27
C LYS A 402 16.76 -17.02 17.50
N HIS A 403 18.05 -16.81 17.31
CA HIS A 403 19.07 -16.74 18.37
C HIS A 403 19.71 -15.36 18.42
N HIS A 404 18.90 -14.31 18.57
CA HIS A 404 19.41 -12.96 18.73
C HIS A 404 19.60 -12.62 20.22
N ASN A 405 20.61 -11.80 20.51
CA ASN A 405 20.79 -11.25 21.85
C ASN A 405 20.31 -9.79 21.85
N ASP A 406 19.46 -9.43 22.80
CA ASP A 406 18.90 -8.07 22.91
C ASP A 406 19.99 -6.99 23.03
N LYS A 407 21.18 -7.34 23.55
CA LYS A 407 22.32 -6.41 23.63
C LYS A 407 22.81 -5.92 22.26
N GLU A 408 22.58 -6.70 21.20
CA GLU A 408 23.00 -6.35 19.84
C GLU A 408 22.22 -5.13 19.33
N PHE A 409 20.95 -4.99 19.73
CA PHE A 409 20.07 -3.92 19.30
C PHE A 409 20.14 -2.70 20.21
N THR A 410 19.81 -1.53 19.68
CA THR A 410 19.72 -0.28 20.44
C THR A 410 18.39 -0.11 21.15
N LEU A 411 17.37 -0.87 20.74
CA LEU A 411 16.09 -0.98 21.43
C LEU A 411 16.19 -2.03 22.54
N GLN A 412 15.97 -1.59 23.78
CA GLN A 412 15.91 -2.47 24.95
C GLN A 412 14.44 -2.61 25.37
N GLY A 413 13.88 -3.83 25.24
CA GLY A 413 12.49 -4.15 25.60
C GLY A 413 11.59 -4.53 24.41
N GLN A 414 10.43 -5.11 24.70
CA GLN A 414 9.40 -5.42 23.70
C GLN A 414 8.66 -4.15 23.28
N MET A 415 8.63 -3.87 21.97
CA MET A 415 7.75 -2.86 21.39
C MET A 415 6.32 -3.44 21.33
N ASN A 416 5.47 -3.07 22.30
CA ASN A 416 4.05 -3.43 22.33
C ASN A 416 3.18 -2.38 21.64
N SER A 417 3.66 -1.77 20.55
CA SER A 417 2.89 -0.78 19.81
C SER A 417 2.16 -1.45 18.64
N SER A 418 0.84 -1.35 18.61
CA SER A 418 0.01 -1.71 17.46
C SER A 418 0.15 -0.70 16.30
N ASP A 419 0.90 0.39 16.48
CA ASP A 419 1.10 1.40 15.44
C ASP A 419 2.08 0.90 14.36
N SER A 420 1.57 0.79 13.14
CA SER A 420 2.33 0.34 11.96
C SER A 420 3.50 1.26 11.64
N LYS A 421 3.40 2.56 11.94
CA LYS A 421 4.50 3.52 11.71
C LYS A 421 5.65 3.27 12.68
N ALA A 422 5.35 3.09 13.95
CA ALA A 422 6.34 2.74 14.98
C ALA A 422 7.02 1.41 14.67
N LEU A 423 6.26 0.38 14.25
CA LEU A 423 6.82 -0.91 13.84
C LEU A 423 7.74 -0.79 12.64
N LEU A 424 7.39 0.04 11.65
CA LEU A 424 8.22 0.23 10.46
C LEU A 424 9.52 0.98 10.79
N SER A 425 9.45 2.01 11.63
CA SER A 425 10.64 2.69 12.17
C SER A 425 11.54 1.70 12.93
N CYS A 426 10.94 0.83 13.76
CA CYS A 426 11.64 -0.21 14.49
C CYS A 426 12.35 -1.19 13.54
N PHE A 427 11.67 -1.64 12.49
CA PHE A 427 12.23 -2.54 11.48
C PHE A 427 13.47 -1.95 10.81
N PHE A 428 13.38 -0.73 10.27
CA PHE A 428 14.54 -0.10 9.62
C PHE A 428 15.69 0.17 10.60
N SER A 429 15.37 0.56 11.83
CA SER A 429 16.38 0.72 12.90
C SER A 429 17.04 -0.61 13.25
N ASP A 430 16.27 -1.71 13.33
CA ASP A 430 16.80 -3.05 13.58
C ASP A 430 17.67 -3.52 12.39
N CYS A 431 17.33 -3.20 11.14
CA CYS A 431 18.18 -3.47 9.99
C CYS A 431 19.53 -2.74 10.07
N ILE A 432 19.52 -1.48 10.51
CA ILE A 432 20.76 -0.70 10.71
C ILE A 432 21.58 -1.30 11.86
N ASP A 433 20.94 -1.65 12.98
CA ASP A 433 21.60 -2.34 14.09
C ASP A 433 22.22 -3.67 13.61
N CYS A 434 21.47 -4.50 12.86
CA CYS A 434 21.96 -5.75 12.28
C CYS A 434 23.18 -5.54 11.37
N LEU A 435 23.15 -4.51 10.51
CA LEU A 435 24.28 -4.19 9.63
C LEU A 435 25.53 -3.90 10.45
N VAL A 436 25.42 -3.00 11.42
CA VAL A 436 26.56 -2.55 12.22
C VAL A 436 27.08 -3.67 13.12
N VAL A 437 26.19 -4.46 13.71
CA VAL A 437 26.55 -5.64 14.52
C VAL A 437 27.21 -6.73 13.68
N SER A 438 26.70 -7.03 12.50
CA SER A 438 27.33 -8.05 11.63
C SER A 438 28.69 -7.57 11.10
N LEU A 439 28.86 -6.27 10.84
CA LEU A 439 30.17 -5.67 10.54
C LEU A 439 31.13 -5.74 11.75
N GLU A 440 30.64 -5.48 12.97
CA GLU A 440 31.44 -5.63 14.19
C GLU A 440 31.90 -7.07 14.37
N ARG A 441 30.98 -8.02 14.26
CA ARG A 441 31.24 -9.46 14.37
C ARG A 441 32.30 -9.89 13.36
N GLN A 442 32.19 -9.42 12.12
CA GLN A 442 33.15 -9.74 11.07
C GLN A 442 34.51 -9.07 11.29
N ALA A 443 34.54 -7.81 11.72
CA ALA A 443 35.79 -7.11 12.06
C ALA A 443 36.54 -7.81 13.20
N GLN A 444 35.83 -8.27 14.24
CA GLN A 444 36.43 -9.04 15.33
C GLN A 444 36.97 -10.39 14.84
N ARG A 445 36.24 -11.13 13.98
CA ARG A 445 36.73 -12.39 13.40
C ARG A 445 38.00 -12.22 12.56
N ILE A 446 38.09 -11.14 11.78
CA ILE A 446 39.26 -10.85 10.93
C ILE A 446 40.46 -10.47 11.78
N LEU A 447 40.28 -9.59 12.76
CA LEU A 447 41.37 -9.07 13.58
C LEU A 447 41.80 -10.05 14.68
N MET A 448 40.89 -10.92 15.12
CA MET A 448 41.10 -11.84 16.24
C MET A 448 40.56 -13.26 15.90
N PRO A 449 41.23 -14.02 15.01
CA PRO A 449 40.70 -15.31 14.51
C PRO A 449 40.52 -16.39 15.58
N HIS A 450 41.29 -16.34 16.67
CA HIS A 450 41.28 -17.36 17.73
C HIS A 450 40.35 -17.04 18.90
N GLN A 451 39.55 -15.96 18.82
CA GLN A 451 38.64 -15.58 19.89
C GLN A 451 37.19 -15.51 19.40
N GLU A 452 36.27 -15.95 20.24
CA GLU A 452 34.84 -15.72 19.99
C GLU A 452 34.52 -14.21 20.04
N PRO A 453 33.76 -13.69 19.06
CA PRO A 453 33.36 -12.29 19.04
C PRO A 453 32.51 -11.90 20.25
N ASP A 454 32.93 -10.88 20.98
CA ASP A 454 32.14 -10.23 22.05
C ASP A 454 31.61 -8.89 21.54
N ILE A 455 30.36 -8.93 21.07
CA ILE A 455 29.71 -7.85 20.34
C ILE A 455 29.02 -6.89 21.30
N ALA A 456 28.94 -5.61 20.92
CA ALA A 456 28.19 -4.56 21.61
C ALA A 456 28.63 -4.33 23.07
N ASN A 457 29.92 -4.57 23.37
CA ASN A 457 30.51 -4.44 24.68
C ASN A 457 31.74 -3.50 24.67
N SER A 458 31.53 -2.23 25.02
CA SER A 458 32.60 -1.23 25.10
C SER A 458 33.63 -1.55 26.19
N ASN A 459 33.21 -2.27 27.24
CA ASN A 459 34.05 -2.64 28.37
C ASN A 459 34.74 -4.00 28.19
N SER A 460 34.64 -4.64 27.02
CA SER A 460 35.23 -5.97 26.81
C SER A 460 36.75 -5.96 27.00
N SER A 461 37.29 -6.71 27.95
CA SER A 461 38.75 -6.85 28.11
C SER A 461 39.38 -7.72 27.04
N ARG A 462 38.57 -8.47 26.29
CA ARG A 462 39.02 -9.39 25.24
C ARG A 462 39.43 -8.66 23.97
N ASN A 463 38.72 -7.59 23.62
CA ASN A 463 38.95 -6.84 22.39
C ASN A 463 40.16 -5.90 22.51
N THR A 464 41.25 -6.24 21.83
CA THR A 464 42.50 -5.45 21.77
C THR A 464 42.50 -4.38 20.68
N HIS A 465 41.55 -4.42 19.75
CA HIS A 465 41.49 -3.53 18.59
C HIS A 465 40.26 -2.62 18.59
N LYS A 466 39.75 -2.27 19.78
CA LYS A 466 38.54 -1.44 19.95
C LYS A 466 38.63 -0.12 19.22
N GLN A 467 39.77 0.58 19.30
CA GLN A 467 39.93 1.87 18.65
C GLN A 467 39.78 1.75 17.11
N ARG A 468 40.39 0.71 16.52
CA ARG A 468 40.31 0.46 15.08
C ARG A 468 38.90 0.05 14.64
N ILE A 469 38.25 -0.85 15.37
CA ILE A 469 36.88 -1.31 15.11
C ILE A 469 35.90 -0.14 15.28
N GLY A 470 36.06 0.66 16.32
CA GLY A 470 35.25 1.85 16.58
C GLY A 470 35.34 2.85 15.42
N PHE A 471 36.55 3.18 14.96
CA PHE A 471 36.73 4.09 13.82
C PHE A 471 36.08 3.56 12.54
N PHE A 472 36.28 2.27 12.23
CA PHE A 472 35.67 1.60 11.08
C PHE A 472 34.13 1.68 11.13
N LEU A 473 33.52 1.36 12.27
CA LEU A 473 32.06 1.34 12.40
C LEU A 473 31.46 2.75 12.40
N ILE A 474 32.08 3.74 13.04
CA ILE A 474 31.61 5.13 12.98
C ILE A 474 31.65 5.66 11.54
N THR A 475 32.67 5.30 10.76
CA THR A 475 32.75 5.68 9.34
C THR A 475 31.60 5.09 8.52
N ASN A 476 31.27 3.81 8.75
CA ASN A 476 30.12 3.18 8.11
C ASN A 476 28.78 3.79 8.57
N ILE A 477 28.61 4.07 9.88
CA ILE A 477 27.42 4.73 10.44
C ILE A 477 27.25 6.14 9.85
N THR A 478 28.34 6.88 9.64
CA THR A 478 28.29 8.23 9.05
C THR A 478 27.75 8.17 7.62
N LEU A 479 28.10 7.16 6.83
CA LEU A 479 27.46 6.96 5.52
C LEU A 479 25.98 6.61 5.66
N VAL A 480 25.63 5.74 6.62
CA VAL A 480 24.23 5.39 6.90
C VAL A 480 23.42 6.65 7.21
N GLU A 481 23.91 7.53 8.08
CA GLU A 481 23.30 8.83 8.40
C GLU A 481 23.10 9.70 7.15
N GLN A 482 24.12 9.80 6.28
CA GLN A 482 24.04 10.58 5.05
C GLN A 482 22.99 10.04 4.07
N ILE A 483 22.87 8.71 3.95
CA ILE A 483 21.86 8.08 3.08
C ILE A 483 20.47 8.23 3.69
N VAL A 484 20.34 8.04 5.01
CA VAL A 484 19.07 8.23 5.74
C VAL A 484 18.58 9.66 5.55
N ALA A 485 19.42 10.66 5.79
CA ALA A 485 19.06 12.08 5.67
C ALA A 485 18.57 12.48 4.27
N ARG A 486 19.06 11.81 3.22
CA ARG A 486 18.72 12.09 1.80
C ARG A 486 17.60 11.22 1.23
N SER A 487 16.99 10.33 2.03
CA SER A 487 16.00 9.37 1.54
C SER A 487 14.71 9.38 2.36
N GLU A 488 13.70 8.66 1.88
CA GLU A 488 12.41 8.48 2.57
C GLU A 488 12.60 7.83 3.96
N LEU A 489 13.73 7.16 4.20
CA LEU A 489 14.12 6.62 5.50
C LEU A 489 14.08 7.68 6.61
N ASN A 490 14.45 8.94 6.34
CA ASN A 490 14.38 10.02 7.34
C ASN A 490 12.94 10.22 7.85
N SER A 491 11.97 10.24 6.92
CA SER A 491 10.56 10.38 7.27
C SER A 491 10.01 9.15 8.01
N ILE A 492 10.49 7.94 7.67
CA ILE A 492 10.03 6.69 8.28
C ILE A 492 10.62 6.48 9.68
N LEU A 493 11.92 6.75 9.86
CA LEU A 493 12.62 6.57 11.13
C LEU A 493 12.13 7.56 12.20
N GLY A 494 11.90 8.81 11.81
CA GLY A 494 11.46 9.87 12.70
C GLY A 494 12.41 10.07 13.89
N GLU A 495 11.90 10.66 14.97
CA GLU A 495 12.70 10.98 16.16
C GLU A 495 13.21 9.73 16.89
N GLN A 496 12.38 8.68 16.97
CA GLN A 496 12.74 7.44 17.65
C GLN A 496 13.90 6.73 16.94
N GLY A 497 13.85 6.61 15.61
CA GLY A 497 14.91 6.02 14.82
C GLY A 497 16.21 6.83 14.87
N ASN A 498 16.11 8.17 14.83
CA ASN A 498 17.28 9.04 14.98
C ASN A 498 17.94 8.89 16.36
N THR A 499 17.14 8.80 17.43
CA THR A 499 17.65 8.56 18.79
C THR A 499 18.38 7.22 18.88
N ARG A 500 17.87 6.18 18.19
CA ARG A 500 18.52 4.86 18.12
C ARG A 500 19.84 4.93 17.35
N LEU A 501 19.87 5.64 16.22
CA LEU A 501 21.07 5.83 15.42
C LEU A 501 22.17 6.56 16.21
N GLU A 502 21.81 7.60 16.97
CA GLU A 502 22.72 8.31 17.87
C GLU A 502 23.24 7.41 19.00
N LYS A 503 22.38 6.57 19.59
CA LYS A 503 22.82 5.56 20.58
C LYS A 503 23.80 4.55 19.96
N LEU A 504 23.55 4.10 18.73
CA LEU A 504 24.42 3.18 18.01
C LEU A 504 25.80 3.83 17.76
N LYS A 505 25.80 5.07 17.29
CA LYS A 505 27.03 5.84 17.08
C LYS A 505 27.82 6.03 18.37
N LYS A 506 27.13 6.43 19.46
CA LYS A 506 27.74 6.63 20.78
C LYS A 506 28.42 5.36 21.29
N ARG A 507 27.83 4.18 21.09
CA ARG A 507 28.43 2.88 21.43
C ARG A 507 29.81 2.69 20.79
N TYR A 508 29.98 3.05 19.52
CA TYR A 508 31.26 2.88 18.83
C TYR A 508 32.21 4.05 19.01
N VAL A 509 31.70 5.23 19.36
CA VAL A 509 32.52 6.31 19.93
C VAL A 509 33.14 5.86 21.25
N ASP A 510 32.38 5.18 22.12
CA ASP A 510 32.89 4.58 23.35
C ASP A 510 33.99 3.53 23.09
N TYR A 511 33.88 2.75 22.01
CA TYR A 511 34.97 1.85 21.56
C TYR A 511 36.22 2.63 21.18
N PHE A 512 36.04 3.71 20.42
CA PHE A 512 37.15 4.54 19.97
C PHE A 512 37.91 5.22 21.12
N ILE A 513 37.19 5.67 22.15
CA ILE A 513 37.79 6.32 23.32
C ILE A 513 38.19 5.34 24.44
N SER A 514 37.97 4.02 24.27
CA SER A 514 38.27 3.01 25.30
C SER A 514 39.73 3.08 25.76
N ASP A 515 40.67 3.19 24.83
CA ASP A 515 42.10 3.21 25.18
C ASP A 515 42.49 4.52 25.87
N TRP A 516 41.83 5.63 25.53
CA TRP A 516 41.93 6.90 26.26
C TRP A 516 41.33 6.81 27.66
N ARG A 517 40.30 5.99 27.87
CA ARG A 517 39.71 5.73 29.18
C ARG A 517 40.66 4.93 30.08
N VAL A 518 41.36 3.94 29.52
CA VAL A 518 42.41 3.18 30.22
C VAL A 518 43.61 4.09 30.56
N LEU A 519 44.00 4.97 29.64
CA LEU A 519 45.03 5.97 29.92
C LEU A 519 44.66 6.87 31.10
N THR A 520 43.40 7.33 31.13
CA THR A 520 42.91 8.26 32.16
C THR A 520 42.57 7.59 33.48
N SER A 521 42.22 6.30 33.50
CA SER A 521 42.03 5.55 34.76
C SER A 521 43.31 5.50 35.59
N ASN A 522 44.48 5.47 34.95
CA ASN A 522 45.77 5.56 35.64
C ASN A 522 45.93 6.85 36.48
N LEU A 523 45.19 7.92 36.14
CA LEU A 523 45.17 9.20 36.86
C LEU A 523 44.13 9.25 38.00
N LEU A 524 43.10 8.39 37.97
CA LEU A 524 41.99 8.41 38.93
C LEU A 524 42.37 7.85 40.31
N ASP A 525 43.15 6.76 40.35
CA ASP A 525 43.48 6.03 41.58
C ASP A 525 44.57 6.71 42.43
N ALA A 526 44.63 8.04 42.46
CA ALA A 526 45.72 8.80 43.08
C ALA A 526 45.22 9.75 44.17
N VAL A 527 44.94 9.19 45.35
CA VAL A 527 44.96 9.94 46.62
C VAL A 527 46.17 9.47 47.40
N PHE A 528 47.28 10.21 47.31
CA PHE A 528 48.54 9.94 48.00
C PHE A 528 48.80 10.94 49.13
N VAL A 529 47.73 11.40 49.79
CA VAL A 529 47.82 12.45 50.82
C VAL A 529 47.61 11.78 52.18
N ASP A 530 48.62 11.85 53.04
CA ASP A 530 48.53 11.44 54.44
C ASP A 530 47.70 12.46 55.25
N SER A 531 47.22 12.11 56.45
CA SER A 531 46.32 12.94 57.28
C SER A 531 46.87 14.35 57.63
N SER A 532 48.14 14.63 57.31
CA SER A 532 48.87 15.87 57.56
C SER A 532 49.10 16.73 56.30
N GLY A 533 48.58 16.35 55.14
CA GLY A 533 48.70 17.13 53.89
C GLY A 533 50.08 17.09 53.22
N LYS A 534 51.03 16.31 53.74
CA LYS A 534 52.37 16.13 53.15
C LYS A 534 52.46 14.81 52.39
N ILE A 535 53.06 14.84 51.21
CA ILE A 535 53.26 13.66 50.34
C ILE A 535 54.62 13.03 50.69
N SER A 536 54.60 11.72 51.01
CA SER A 536 55.81 10.96 51.36
C SER A 536 56.77 10.83 50.16
N SER A 537 58.06 10.58 50.41
CA SER A 537 59.03 10.36 49.34
C SER A 537 58.65 9.18 48.44
N LYS A 538 58.08 8.11 49.02
CA LYS A 538 57.59 6.92 48.29
C LYS A 538 56.43 7.28 47.35
N ASP A 539 55.53 8.14 47.81
CA ASP A 539 54.39 8.62 47.04
C ASP A 539 54.83 9.56 45.91
N LYS A 540 55.86 10.39 46.14
CA LYS A 540 56.46 11.22 45.08
C LYS A 540 57.01 10.39 43.92
N ASP A 541 57.60 9.24 44.20
CA ASP A 541 58.11 8.35 43.15
C ASP A 541 56.96 7.64 42.41
N GLN A 542 55.88 7.27 43.10
CA GLN A 542 54.67 6.76 42.44
C GLN A 542 53.97 7.83 41.57
N ILE A 543 53.93 9.08 42.02
CA ILE A 543 53.38 10.20 41.23
C ILE A 543 54.22 10.43 39.97
N LYS A 544 55.56 10.40 40.06
CA LYS A 544 56.45 10.47 38.89
C LYS A 544 56.18 9.32 37.91
N ASP A 545 56.05 8.10 38.41
CA ASP A 545 55.75 6.92 37.58
C ASP A 545 54.40 7.05 36.87
N LYS A 546 53.37 7.58 37.55
CA LYS A 546 52.07 7.88 36.93
C LYS A 546 52.16 8.95 35.84
N PHE A 547 52.86 10.05 36.08
CA PHE A 547 53.10 11.06 35.03
C PHE A 547 53.85 10.47 33.84
N LYS A 548 54.86 9.63 34.09
CA LYS A 548 55.62 8.96 33.03
C LYS A 548 54.73 8.02 32.21
N LYS A 549 54.01 7.09 32.87
CA LYS A 549 53.07 6.17 32.22
C LYS A 549 51.99 6.90 31.43
N PHE A 550 51.48 8.01 31.96
CA PHE A 550 50.53 8.85 31.24
C PHE A 550 51.15 9.47 29.99
N ASN A 551 52.35 10.06 30.07
CA ASN A 551 52.98 10.67 28.90
C ASN A 551 53.30 9.64 27.82
N ASP A 552 53.84 8.48 28.21
CA ASP A 552 54.18 7.39 27.29
C ASP A 552 52.91 6.89 26.57
N GLY A 553 51.84 6.60 27.31
CA GLY A 553 50.57 6.16 26.73
C GLY A 553 49.84 7.25 25.93
N PHE A 554 49.94 8.53 26.35
CA PHE A 554 49.38 9.66 25.61
C PHE A 554 50.08 9.84 24.26
N GLU A 555 51.41 9.74 24.21
CA GLU A 555 52.19 9.89 22.99
C GLU A 555 51.94 8.72 22.02
N GLU A 556 51.80 7.50 22.55
CA GLU A 556 51.40 6.33 21.77
C GLU A 556 50.02 6.52 21.15
N LEU A 557 49.00 6.90 21.95
CA LEU A 557 47.65 7.13 21.43
C LEU A 557 47.57 8.32 20.46
N ALA A 558 48.32 9.39 20.72
CA ALA A 558 48.41 10.54 19.82
C ALA A 558 49.10 10.17 18.49
N SER A 559 50.09 9.27 18.52
CA SER A 559 50.73 8.72 17.33
C SER A 559 49.78 7.82 16.55
N ASN A 560 49.10 6.89 17.24
CA ASN A 560 48.09 6.00 16.64
C ASN A 560 46.95 6.79 16.01
N PHE A 561 46.52 7.90 16.64
CA PHE A 561 45.47 8.77 16.11
C PHE A 561 45.78 9.29 14.70
N LYS A 562 47.05 9.55 14.37
CA LYS A 562 47.48 10.04 13.05
C LYS A 562 47.25 9.02 11.92
N HIS A 563 47.12 7.74 12.25
CA HIS A 563 46.87 6.68 11.28
C HIS A 563 45.40 6.61 10.84
N PHE A 564 44.48 7.23 11.59
CA PHE A 564 43.08 7.34 11.20
C PHE A 564 42.88 8.53 10.24
N LYS A 565 42.63 8.24 8.97
CA LYS A 565 42.29 9.25 7.96
C LYS A 565 40.82 9.63 8.10
N ILE A 566 40.52 10.61 8.95
CA ILE A 566 39.15 11.10 9.17
C ILE A 566 38.78 12.12 8.08
N SER A 567 38.00 11.68 7.09
CA SER A 567 37.58 12.55 5.97
C SER A 567 36.46 13.52 6.33
N ASP A 568 35.57 13.18 7.27
CA ASP A 568 34.44 14.01 7.66
C ASP A 568 34.81 15.01 8.79
N PRO A 569 34.70 16.34 8.57
CA PRO A 569 34.95 17.34 9.60
C PRO A 569 34.05 17.23 10.83
N ALA A 570 32.79 16.81 10.67
CA ALA A 570 31.85 16.68 11.78
C ALA A 570 32.25 15.51 12.69
N MET A 571 32.52 14.34 12.11
CA MET A 571 33.08 13.19 12.82
C MET A 571 34.40 13.52 13.54
N LYS A 572 35.31 14.24 12.87
CA LYS A 572 36.59 14.66 13.46
C LYS A 572 36.38 15.57 14.68
N LYS A 573 35.47 16.54 14.58
CA LYS A 573 35.12 17.43 15.69
C LYS A 573 34.51 16.66 16.86
N LEU A 574 33.61 15.71 16.57
CA LEU A 574 32.98 14.86 17.58
C LEU A 574 34.01 14.05 18.36
N LEU A 575 34.85 13.26 17.67
CA LEU A 575 35.85 12.41 18.32
C LEU A 575 36.87 13.22 19.14
N LYS A 576 37.30 14.36 18.60
CA LYS A 576 38.20 15.27 19.31
C LYS A 576 37.56 15.83 20.58
N THR A 577 36.30 16.24 20.52
CA THR A 577 35.57 16.79 21.68
C THR A 577 35.41 15.74 22.77
N GLU A 578 35.08 14.50 22.41
CA GLU A 578 34.97 13.38 23.34
C GLU A 578 36.30 13.08 24.03
N ILE A 579 37.42 12.99 23.29
CA ILE A 579 38.75 12.80 23.89
C ILE A 579 39.11 13.95 24.84
N ILE A 580 38.89 15.21 24.43
CA ILE A 580 39.18 16.39 25.26
C ILE A 580 38.38 16.34 26.56
N SER A 581 37.07 16.07 26.47
CA SER A 581 36.18 15.98 27.63
C SER A 581 36.55 14.86 28.61
N LEU A 582 37.17 13.78 28.10
CA LEU A 582 37.65 12.66 28.91
C LEU A 582 38.99 12.97 29.59
N VAL A 583 39.96 13.48 28.82
CA VAL A 583 41.35 13.62 29.27
C VAL A 583 41.57 14.88 30.11
N MET A 584 41.04 16.03 29.67
CA MET A 584 41.38 17.33 30.27
C MET A 584 40.96 17.46 31.73
N PRO A 585 39.71 17.15 32.14
CA PRO A 585 39.30 17.33 33.53
C PRO A 585 40.11 16.48 34.52
N LEU A 586 40.48 15.27 34.10
CA LEU A 586 41.27 14.35 34.91
C LEU A 586 42.74 14.79 35.01
N TYR A 587 43.31 15.24 33.89
CA TYR A 587 44.67 15.76 33.87
C TYR A 587 44.80 17.07 34.66
N GLU A 588 43.88 18.03 34.50
CA GLU A 588 43.89 19.29 35.24
C GLU A 588 43.81 19.07 36.74
N ARG A 589 42.93 18.16 37.18
CA ARG A 589 42.80 17.80 38.60
C ARG A 589 44.07 17.15 39.14
N PHE A 590 44.66 16.21 38.39
CA PHE A 590 45.88 15.51 38.79
C PHE A 590 47.10 16.45 38.81
N TYR A 591 47.26 17.27 37.76
CA TYR A 591 48.29 18.29 37.63
C TYR A 591 48.19 19.33 38.75
N GLY A 592 47.00 19.90 38.97
CA GLY A 592 46.76 20.91 40.00
C GLY A 592 47.07 20.40 41.41
N ARG A 593 46.81 19.13 41.69
CA ARG A 593 47.09 18.49 42.99
C ARG A 593 48.58 18.27 43.25
N TYR A 594 49.36 17.91 42.24
CA TYR A 594 50.74 17.43 42.43
C TYR A 594 51.84 18.33 41.85
N LYS A 595 51.50 19.40 41.11
CA LYS A 595 52.49 20.32 40.51
C LYS A 595 53.47 20.92 41.53
N ASP A 596 53.01 21.25 42.73
CA ASP A 596 53.81 21.92 43.77
C ASP A 596 54.55 20.92 44.67
N SER A 597 54.44 19.61 44.39
CA SER A 597 55.04 18.54 45.21
C SER A 597 56.53 18.32 44.94
N PHE A 598 57.06 18.90 43.86
CA PHE A 598 58.41 18.72 43.36
C PHE A 598 59.18 20.05 43.34
N LYS A 599 60.47 20.04 43.72
CA LYS A 599 61.34 21.24 43.62
C LYS A 599 61.52 21.71 42.18
N ASN A 600 61.58 20.77 41.22
CA ASN A 600 61.67 21.02 39.78
C ASN A 600 60.55 20.27 39.04
N PRO A 601 59.31 20.82 38.99
CA PRO A 601 58.17 20.15 38.36
C PRO A 601 58.41 19.79 36.89
N ARG A 602 59.09 20.67 36.14
CA ARG A 602 59.38 20.50 34.70
C ARG A 602 60.30 19.31 34.37
N LYS A 603 61.07 18.80 35.34
CA LYS A 603 61.89 17.59 35.18
C LYS A 603 61.06 16.31 35.24
N HIS A 604 59.89 16.36 35.88
CA HIS A 604 59.06 15.20 36.18
C HIS A 604 57.69 15.24 35.48
N ILE A 605 57.23 16.43 35.08
CA ILE A 605 55.96 16.66 34.40
C ILE A 605 56.28 17.28 33.03
N LYS A 606 56.00 16.53 31.96
CA LYS A 606 56.35 16.89 30.57
C LYS A 606 55.41 17.95 29.98
N TYR A 607 54.12 17.86 30.27
CA TYR A 607 53.09 18.74 29.71
C TYR A 607 52.44 19.61 30.80
N THR A 608 52.20 20.88 30.50
CA THR A 608 51.20 21.68 31.21
C THR A 608 49.81 21.41 30.62
N PRO A 609 48.70 21.71 31.34
CA PRO A 609 47.36 21.57 30.78
C PRO A 609 47.17 22.34 29.46
N ASN A 610 47.77 23.53 29.33
CA ASN A 610 47.73 24.32 28.10
C ASN A 610 48.49 23.65 26.94
N GLU A 611 49.68 23.09 27.20
CA GLU A 611 50.46 22.35 26.20
C GLU A 611 49.74 21.07 25.79
N LEU A 612 49.18 20.32 26.73
CA LEU A 612 48.41 19.10 26.45
C LEU A 612 47.16 19.43 25.60
N MET A 613 46.44 20.50 25.94
CA MET A 613 45.30 20.99 25.16
C MET A 613 45.72 21.43 23.76
N SER A 614 46.91 22.03 23.59
CA SER A 614 47.46 22.36 22.28
C SER A 614 47.75 21.11 21.44
N VAL A 615 48.33 20.06 22.05
CA VAL A 615 48.56 18.77 21.38
C VAL A 615 47.24 18.11 20.98
N LEU A 616 46.28 18.00 21.90
CA LEU A 616 44.92 17.51 21.62
C LEU A 616 44.25 18.32 20.52
N ASN A 617 44.49 19.63 20.48
CA ASN A 617 43.95 20.51 19.45
C ASN A 617 44.55 20.26 18.06
N SER A 618 45.81 19.82 18.02
CA SER A 618 46.54 19.47 16.81
C SER A 618 46.27 18.04 16.31
N LEU A 619 45.56 17.21 17.07
CA LEU A 619 45.21 15.85 16.66
C LEU A 619 44.41 15.86 15.35
N GLY A 620 44.94 15.15 14.35
CA GLY A 620 44.34 14.98 13.04
C GLY A 620 44.41 16.19 12.11
N ARG A 621 45.20 17.24 12.41
CA ARG A 621 45.48 18.34 11.47
C ARG A 621 46.09 17.84 10.16
#